data_AF-A0A363TRL7-F1
#
_entry.id   AF-A0A363TRL7-F1
#
_cell.length_a   1.000
_cell.length_b   1.000
_cell.length_c   1.000
_cell.angle_alpha   90.00
_cell.angle_beta   90.00
_cell.angle_gamma   90.00
#
_symmetry.space_group_name_H-M   'P 1'
#
loop_
_entity.id
_entity.type
_entity.pdbx_description
1 polymer ?
#
loop_
_entity_poly.entity_id
_entity_poly.type
_entity_poly.pdbx_seq_one_letter_code
_entity_poly.pdbx_strand_id
1 'polypeptide(L)'
;MRAALAAPRVARTFGAHGERVEKPGEMKDALARALANAPAVVDVVTSQYAVSSDATKGLGFVADYQPLTAWDEAEQRRRRAAPS
;
A
#
# COMPACT_ATOMS: atom_id res chain seq x y z
N MET A 1 4.66 -6.25 13.84
CA MET A 1 5.42 -5.99 12.60
C MET A 1 5.54 -7.31 11.84
N ARG A 2 4.66 -7.59 10.86
CA ARG A 2 4.75 -8.82 10.07
C ARG A 2 5.61 -8.55 8.85
N ALA A 3 6.74 -9.24 8.75
CA ALA A 3 7.67 -9.09 7.66
C ALA A 3 7.05 -9.66 6.37
N ALA A 4 6.66 -8.79 5.43
CA ALA A 4 6.39 -9.18 4.06
C ALA A 4 7.74 -9.48 3.39
N LEU A 5 8.25 -10.70 3.55
CA LEU A 5 9.56 -11.13 3.01
C LEU A 5 9.45 -11.80 1.63
N ALA A 6 8.25 -11.83 1.03
CA ALA A 6 7.95 -12.74 -0.06
C ALA A 6 8.08 -12.13 -1.47
N ALA A 7 7.69 -10.87 -1.69
CA ALA A 7 7.46 -10.35 -3.04
C ALA A 7 8.71 -10.31 -3.95
N PRO A 8 9.90 -9.83 -3.50
CA PRO A 8 11.10 -9.84 -4.33
C PRO A 8 11.60 -11.25 -4.66
N ARG A 9 11.36 -12.20 -3.75
CA ARG A 9 11.76 -13.60 -3.94
C ARG A 9 10.87 -14.27 -4.99
N VAL A 10 9.57 -13.96 -4.98
CA VAL A 10 8.63 -14.41 -6.01
C VAL A 10 9.03 -13.85 -7.38
N ALA A 11 9.36 -12.56 -7.48
CA ALA A 11 9.82 -11.98 -8.75
C ALA A 11 11.01 -12.75 -9.34
N ARG A 12 12.02 -13.02 -8.49
CA ARG A 12 13.21 -13.78 -8.91
C ARG A 12 12.89 -15.22 -9.31
N THR A 13 11.91 -15.89 -8.70
CA THR A 13 11.49 -17.24 -9.14
C THR A 13 10.90 -17.26 -10.55
N PHE A 14 10.36 -16.12 -11.03
CA PHE A 14 9.87 -15.96 -12.39
C PHE A 14 10.93 -15.36 -13.35
N GLY A 15 12.20 -15.26 -12.92
CA GLY A 15 13.28 -14.69 -13.73
C GLY A 15 13.26 -13.15 -13.82
N ALA A 16 12.43 -12.48 -13.02
CA ALA A 16 12.35 -11.02 -12.95
C ALA A 16 13.35 -10.46 -11.92
N HIS A 17 13.69 -9.18 -12.07
CA HIS A 17 14.40 -8.43 -11.03
C HIS A 17 13.50 -8.26 -9.79
N GLY A 18 14.08 -8.42 -8.60
CA GLY A 18 13.36 -8.28 -7.34
C GLY A 18 14.22 -7.56 -6.32
N GLU A 19 13.75 -6.41 -5.84
CA GLU A 19 14.44 -5.58 -4.83
C GLU A 19 13.46 -5.18 -3.72
N ARG A 20 13.98 -4.91 -2.51
CA ARG A 20 13.21 -4.37 -1.39
C ARG A 20 13.80 -3.05 -0.92
N VAL A 21 12.94 -2.08 -0.66
CA VAL A 21 13.30 -0.74 -0.18
C VAL A 21 12.69 -0.53 1.20
N GLU A 22 13.54 -0.32 2.20
CA GLU A 22 13.10 0.00 3.57
C GLU A 22 13.20 1.48 3.89
N LYS A 23 14.14 2.18 3.24
CA LYS A 23 14.41 3.60 3.51
C LYS A 23 13.95 4.46 2.34
N PRO A 24 13.21 5.56 2.58
CA PRO A 24 12.74 6.43 1.51
C PRO A 24 13.86 6.96 0.59
N GLY A 25 15.06 7.22 1.14
CA GLY A 25 16.21 7.72 0.38
C GLY A 25 16.77 6.76 -0.67
N GLU A 26 16.44 5.46 -0.58
CA GLU A 26 16.93 4.43 -1.52
C GLU A 26 16.02 4.29 -2.75
N MET A 27 14.84 4.90 -2.74
CA MET A 27 13.79 4.66 -3.75
C MET A 27 14.22 5.03 -5.17
N LYS A 28 14.89 6.17 -5.34
CA LYS A 28 15.29 6.65 -6.68
C LYS A 28 16.24 5.67 -7.37
N ASP A 29 17.24 5.18 -6.63
CA ASP A 29 18.24 4.29 -7.17
C ASP A 29 17.68 2.87 -7.38
N ALA A 30 16.79 2.42 -6.50
CA ALA A 30 16.06 1.16 -6.66
C ALA A 30 15.22 1.16 -7.94
N LEU A 31 14.50 2.25 -8.20
CA LEU A 31 13.73 2.41 -9.44
C LEU A 31 14.64 2.41 -10.68
N ALA A 32 15.79 3.09 -10.62
CA ALA A 32 16.75 3.09 -11.72
C ALA A 32 17.24 1.66 -12.05
N ARG A 33 17.59 0.87 -11.02
CA ARG A 33 17.96 -0.54 -11.19
C ARG A 33 16.82 -1.40 -11.72
N ALA A 34 15.60 -1.22 -11.19
CA ALA A 34 14.43 -1.97 -11.63
C ALA A 34 14.11 -1.73 -13.11
N LEU A 35 14.17 -0.48 -13.56
CA LEU A 35 13.95 -0.11 -14.96
C LEU A 35 15.03 -0.69 -15.88
N ALA A 36 16.30 -0.67 -15.45
CA ALA A 36 17.40 -1.26 -16.22
C ALA A 36 17.33 -2.79 -16.31
N ASN A 37 16.60 -3.46 -15.41
CA ASN A 37 16.50 -4.92 -15.32
C ASN A 37 15.06 -5.44 -15.49
N ALA A 38 14.21 -4.71 -16.22
CA ALA A 38 12.82 -5.10 -16.41
C ALA A 38 12.68 -6.47 -17.10
N PRO A 39 11.68 -7.31 -16.74
CA PRO A 39 10.60 -7.06 -15.77
C PRO A 39 11.09 -7.07 -14.31
N ALA A 40 10.50 -6.21 -13.47
CA ALA A 40 10.97 -5.99 -12.10
C ALA A 40 9.84 -5.80 -11.08
N VAL A 41 10.09 -6.24 -9.84
CA VAL A 41 9.26 -5.95 -8.66
C VAL A 41 10.11 -5.23 -7.62
N VAL A 42 9.62 -4.08 -7.15
CA VAL A 42 10.20 -3.34 -6.04
C VAL A 42 9.23 -3.38 -4.88
N ASP A 43 9.58 -4.10 -3.81
CA ASP A 43 8.80 -4.17 -2.56
C ASP A 43 9.18 -2.99 -1.66
N VAL A 44 8.23 -2.09 -1.36
CA VAL A 44 8.50 -0.87 -0.61
C VAL A 44 7.79 -0.92 0.74
N VAL A 45 8.56 -0.79 1.81
CA VAL A 45 7.99 -0.67 3.16
C VAL A 45 7.41 0.71 3.36
N THR A 46 6.13 0.78 3.73
CA THR A 46 5.42 2.02 4.02
C THR A 46 4.98 2.07 5.48
N SER A 47 4.74 3.29 5.99
CA SER A 47 4.18 3.49 7.33
C SER A 47 2.65 3.52 7.25
N GLN A 48 1.99 2.83 8.19
CA GLN A 48 0.54 2.94 8.38
C GLN A 48 0.13 4.16 9.23
N TYR A 49 1.12 4.86 9.81
CA TYR A 49 0.90 5.96 10.75
C TYR A 49 1.30 7.32 10.18
N ALA A 50 1.84 7.36 8.97
CA ALA A 50 2.13 8.61 8.30
C ALA A 50 0.81 9.34 7.99
N VAL A 51 0.72 10.62 8.37
CA VAL A 51 -0.45 11.45 8.03
C VAL A 51 -0.54 11.55 6.51
N SER A 52 -1.67 11.14 5.95
CA SER A 52 -1.91 11.23 4.51
C SER A 52 -1.95 12.70 4.07
N SER A 53 -1.34 13.00 2.92
CA SER A 53 -1.51 14.32 2.28
C SER A 53 -2.97 14.61 1.95
N ASP A 54 -3.78 13.57 1.72
CA ASP A 54 -5.21 13.72 1.45
C ASP A 54 -5.97 14.13 2.71
N ALA A 55 -5.54 13.64 3.88
CA ALA A 55 -6.12 14.03 5.16
C ALA A 55 -5.89 15.51 5.48
N THR A 56 -4.77 16.09 5.02
CA THR A 56 -4.44 17.51 5.24
C THR A 56 -5.05 18.45 4.21
N LYS A 57 -5.44 17.95 3.03
CA LYS A 57 -6.03 18.74 1.94
C LYS A 57 -7.56 18.69 1.91
N GLY A 58 -8.19 18.18 2.96
CA GLY A 58 -9.65 18.04 3.03
C GLY A 58 -10.20 16.93 2.13
N LEU A 59 -9.35 16.05 1.60
CA LEU A 59 -9.75 14.87 0.82
C LEU A 59 -9.97 13.62 1.71
N GLY A 60 -9.64 13.71 3.01
CA GLY A 60 -9.93 12.67 4.00
C GLY A 60 -11.41 12.60 4.41
N PHE A 61 -12.23 13.55 3.97
CA PHE A 61 -13.66 13.61 4.24
C PHE A 61 -14.38 14.11 2.99
N VAL A 62 -15.39 13.39 2.52
CA VAL A 62 -16.22 13.78 1.37
C VAL A 62 -17.63 14.04 1.87
N ALA A 63 -18.20 15.20 1.51
CA ALA A 63 -19.48 15.69 2.02
C ALA A 63 -20.70 14.81 1.65
N ASP A 64 -21.82 15.12 2.29
CA ASP A 64 -23.06 14.34 2.51
C ASP A 64 -23.71 13.54 1.36
N TYR A 65 -23.20 13.62 0.13
CA TYR A 65 -23.68 12.87 -1.03
C TYR A 65 -22.69 11.83 -1.58
N GLN A 66 -21.67 11.45 -0.80
CA GLN A 66 -20.74 10.41 -1.22
C GLN A 66 -21.35 8.99 -1.07
N PRO A 67 -21.33 8.13 -2.11
CA PRO A 67 -21.81 6.75 -2.03
C PRO A 67 -21.13 5.88 -0.97
N LEU A 68 -19.93 6.26 -0.52
CA LEU A 68 -19.15 5.49 0.45
C LEU A 68 -19.69 5.61 1.88
N THR A 69 -20.35 6.70 2.26
CA THR A 69 -20.93 6.85 3.61
C THR A 69 -22.03 5.81 3.85
N ALA A 70 -22.94 5.64 2.88
CA ALA A 70 -23.98 4.61 2.95
C ALA A 70 -23.40 3.19 3.05
N TRP A 71 -22.28 2.94 2.36
CA TRP A 71 -21.55 1.67 2.42
C TRP A 71 -20.83 1.46 3.74
N ASP A 72 -20.15 2.48 4.27
CA ASP A 72 -19.44 2.43 5.54
C ASP A 72 -20.42 2.20 6.70
N GLU A 73 -21.54 2.90 6.72
CA GLU A 73 -22.59 2.66 7.71
C GLU A 73 -23.16 1.23 7.63
N ALA A 74 -23.36 0.71 6.41
CA ALA A 74 -23.82 -0.66 6.21
C ALA A 74 -22.79 -1.68 6.71
N GLU A 75 -21.51 -1.45 6.44
CA GLU A 75 -20.41 -2.31 6.90
C GLU A 75 -20.23 -2.24 8.43
N GLN A 76 -20.35 -1.06 9.03
CA GLN A 76 -20.36 -0.90 10.49
C GLN A 76 -21.53 -1.66 11.14
N ARG A 77 -22.74 -1.58 10.57
CA ARG A 77 -23.90 -2.36 11.03
C ARG A 77 -23.64 -3.86 10.93
N ARG A 78 -23.11 -4.34 9.80
CA ARG A 78 -22.75 -5.75 9.60
C ARG A 78 -21.73 -6.22 10.64
N ARG A 79 -20.67 -5.45 10.91
CA ARG A 79 -19.63 -5.82 11.88
C ARG A 79 -20.15 -5.87 13.32
N ARG A 80 -21.08 -4.98 13.67
CA ARG A 80 -21.73 -4.99 15.00
C ARG A 80 -22.75 -6.13 15.15
N ALA A 81 -23.35 -6.56 14.04
CA ALA A 81 -24.33 -7.64 14.02
C ALA A 81 -23.71 -9.04 13.86
N ALA A 82 -22.44 -9.13 13.44
CA ALA A 82 -21.72 -10.39 13.37
C ALA A 82 -21.40 -10.87 14.81
N PRO A 83 -21.76 -12.11 15.20
CA PRO A 83 -21.38 -12.64 16.50
C PRO A 83 -19.85 -12.79 16.57
N SER A 84 -19.30 -12.48 17.75
CA SER A 84 -17.87 -12.60 18.10
C SER A 84 -17.34 -14.00 17.92
#